data_AF-A0A946B484-F1
#
_entry.id   AF-A0A946B484-F1
#
_cell.length_a   1.000
_cell.length_b   1.000
_cell.length_c   1.000
_cell.angle_alpha   90.00
_cell.angle_beta   90.00
_cell.angle_gamma   90.00
#
_symmetry.space_group_name_H-M   'P 1'
#
loop_
_entity.id
_entity.type
_entity.pdbx_description
1 polymer ?
#
loop_
_entity_poly.entity_id
_entity_poly.type
_entity_poly.pdbx_seq_one_letter_code
_entity_poly.pdbx_strand_id
1 'polypeptide(L)'
;MTAKPSPQGVAATDLSNRALISILAGALCASIFATIITASLTGIWGLPGGPLLQAAAAIGALCLVGSFLAVLAKRRGRPGKAGFRSHVWLASIGTGLVLAHGAGGLLKPPATLFVLLLLLIGLGVWSRLQGARMMAQTFGEKRAGFAKPTPAVRAELAALIEQKQTLLAKLDPSANEALFSPQIRHWFSAPILALRYTKLATEESRIVGAAAGLPKIQARWRVVHRLAALAFVGGLLAHIIIVMLFAGYAADGGDIYWLHFAAWNF
;
A
#
# COMPACT_ATOMS: atom_id res chain seq x y z
N MET A 1 -36.09 -32.63 -7.73
CA MET A 1 -35.54 -31.28 -7.96
C MET A 1 -34.02 -31.37 -7.92
N THR A 2 -33.39 -31.44 -9.09
CA THR A 2 -31.93 -31.51 -9.23
C THR A 2 -31.37 -30.10 -9.14
N ALA A 3 -30.56 -29.84 -8.11
CA ALA A 3 -29.89 -28.56 -7.95
C ALA A 3 -28.94 -28.35 -9.14
N LYS A 4 -29.22 -27.33 -9.95
CA LYS A 4 -28.32 -26.85 -11.00
C LYS A 4 -27.02 -26.42 -10.32
N PRO A 5 -25.84 -26.95 -10.69
CA PRO A 5 -24.59 -26.45 -10.15
C PRO A 5 -24.46 -24.97 -10.56
N SER A 6 -24.28 -24.10 -9.56
CA SER A 6 -23.95 -22.70 -9.77
C SER A 6 -22.75 -22.63 -10.71
N PRO A 7 -22.72 -21.71 -11.71
CA PRO A 7 -21.55 -21.54 -12.55
C PRO A 7 -20.39 -21.19 -11.62
N GLN A 8 -19.46 -22.15 -11.47
CA GLN A 8 -18.18 -21.90 -10.80
C GLN A 8 -17.52 -20.80 -11.62
N GLY A 9 -17.60 -19.57 -11.11
CA GLY A 9 -16.94 -18.43 -11.72
C GLY A 9 -15.49 -18.80 -11.94
N VAL A 10 -15.05 -18.77 -13.21
CA VAL A 10 -13.69 -19.05 -13.64
C VAL A 10 -12.75 -18.46 -12.61
N ALA A 11 -12.06 -19.31 -11.85
CA ALA A 11 -11.18 -18.88 -10.79
C ALA A 11 -10.12 -17.99 -11.42
N ALA A 12 -10.27 -16.67 -11.29
CA ALA A 12 -9.36 -15.72 -11.89
C ALA A 12 -7.94 -16.09 -11.44
N THR A 13 -7.11 -16.50 -12.39
CA THR A 13 -5.73 -16.89 -12.17
C THR A 13 -5.01 -15.69 -11.57
N ASP A 14 -4.19 -15.88 -10.52
CA ASP A 14 -3.39 -14.75 -10.02
C ASP A 14 -2.41 -14.29 -11.13
N LEU A 15 -1.97 -13.04 -11.07
CA LEU A 15 -0.98 -12.53 -12.02
C LEU A 15 0.33 -13.31 -11.84
N SER A 16 0.78 -14.02 -12.87
CA SER A 16 1.98 -14.84 -12.80
C SER A 16 3.23 -13.99 -12.58
N ASN A 17 4.28 -14.56 -12.00
CA ASN A 17 5.55 -13.84 -11.80
C ASN A 17 6.15 -13.35 -13.12
N ARG A 18 6.00 -14.13 -14.20
CA ARG A 18 6.43 -13.70 -15.55
C ARG A 18 5.65 -12.47 -16.01
N ALA A 19 4.32 -12.51 -15.91
CA ALA A 19 3.49 -11.36 -16.27
C ALA A 19 3.80 -10.12 -15.42
N LEU A 20 4.05 -10.29 -14.12
CA LEU A 20 4.48 -9.20 -13.24
C LEU A 20 5.77 -8.56 -13.72
N ILE A 21 6.80 -9.37 -13.98
CA ILE A 21 8.10 -8.90 -14.45
C ILE A 21 7.95 -8.19 -15.80
N SER A 22 7.18 -8.74 -16.74
CA SER A 22 6.94 -8.11 -18.05
C SER A 22 6.24 -6.75 -17.90
N ILE A 23 5.23 -6.63 -17.04
CA ILE A 23 4.56 -5.35 -16.79
C ILE A 23 5.52 -4.34 -16.20
N LEU A 24 6.35 -4.74 -15.22
CA LEU A 24 7.30 -3.84 -14.58
C LEU A 24 8.42 -3.40 -15.53
N ALA A 25 8.96 -4.33 -16.32
CA ALA A 25 9.98 -4.03 -17.33
C ALA A 25 9.41 -3.10 -18.42
N GLY A 26 8.21 -3.40 -18.92
CA GLY A 26 7.52 -2.54 -19.88
C GLY A 26 7.24 -1.15 -19.32
N ALA A 27 6.77 -1.06 -18.08
CA ALA A 27 6.54 0.22 -17.40
C ALA A 27 7.84 1.00 -17.21
N LEU A 28 8.95 0.35 -16.84
CA LEU A 28 10.26 0.98 -16.73
C LEU A 28 10.73 1.54 -18.08
N CYS A 29 10.69 0.73 -19.14
CA CYS A 29 11.06 1.17 -20.48
C CYS A 29 10.19 2.35 -20.95
N ALA A 30 8.88 2.27 -20.75
CA ALA A 30 7.96 3.36 -21.07
C ALA A 30 8.25 4.63 -20.25
N SER A 31 8.61 4.49 -18.97
CA SER A 31 8.97 5.62 -18.10
C SER A 31 10.25 6.30 -18.56
N ILE A 32 11.27 5.51 -18.94
CA ILE A 32 12.53 6.03 -19.49
C ILE A 32 12.27 6.76 -20.80
N PHE A 33 11.52 6.14 -21.71
CA PHE A 33 11.18 6.74 -23.00
C PHE A 33 10.39 8.05 -22.83
N ALA A 34 9.38 8.05 -21.94
CA ALA A 34 8.62 9.26 -21.62
C ALA A 34 9.52 10.35 -21.05
N THR A 35 10.46 10.01 -20.16
CA THR A 35 11.42 10.96 -19.58
C THR A 35 12.35 11.56 -20.63
N ILE A 36 12.83 10.75 -21.59
CA ILE A 36 13.66 11.23 -22.70
C ILE A 36 12.87 12.20 -23.58
N ILE A 37 11.62 11.85 -23.92
CA ILE A 37 10.74 12.73 -24.70
C ILE A 37 10.50 14.04 -23.95
N THR A 38 10.17 13.99 -22.66
CA THR A 38 9.85 15.21 -21.92
C THR A 38 11.08 16.08 -21.70
N ALA A 39 12.27 15.48 -21.55
CA ALA A 39 13.54 16.20 -21.48
C ALA A 39 13.94 16.88 -22.80
N SER A 40 13.41 16.43 -23.96
CA SER A 40 13.66 17.08 -25.26
C SER A 40 12.67 18.19 -25.59
N LEU A 41 11.62 18.37 -24.77
CA LEU A 41 10.67 19.48 -24.93
C LEU A 41 11.31 20.80 -24.48
N THR A 42 11.04 21.86 -25.24
CA THR A 42 11.58 23.20 -24.97
C THR A 42 10.53 24.12 -24.35
N GLY A 43 11.01 25.18 -23.69
CA GLY A 43 10.16 26.19 -23.05
C GLY A 43 9.29 25.60 -21.93
N ILE A 44 8.08 26.15 -21.76
CA ILE A 44 7.18 25.77 -20.67
C ILE A 44 6.75 24.29 -20.72
N TRP A 45 6.85 23.61 -21.86
CA TRP A 45 6.40 22.23 -22.02
C TRP A 45 7.35 21.20 -21.41
N GLY A 46 8.64 21.52 -21.32
CA GLY A 46 9.66 20.66 -20.70
C GLY A 46 9.92 20.96 -19.22
N LEU A 47 9.37 22.08 -18.70
CA LEU A 47 9.56 22.46 -17.29
C LEU A 47 8.73 21.57 -16.36
N PRO A 48 9.30 21.06 -15.25
CA PRO A 48 8.53 20.40 -14.20
C PRO A 48 7.42 21.33 -13.67
N GLY A 49 6.15 20.98 -13.86
CA GLY A 49 5.01 21.84 -13.51
C GLY A 49 4.48 22.70 -14.66
N GLY A 50 5.12 22.71 -15.82
CA GLY A 50 4.50 23.23 -17.05
C GLY A 50 3.25 22.42 -17.45
N PRO A 51 2.38 22.94 -18.34
CA PRO A 51 1.04 22.38 -18.55
C PRO A 51 0.99 20.87 -18.82
N LEU A 52 1.87 20.37 -19.70
CA LEU A 52 1.95 18.94 -20.02
C LEU A 52 2.42 18.11 -18.84
N LEU A 53 3.53 18.50 -18.21
CA LEU A 53 4.09 17.76 -17.08
C LEU A 53 3.22 17.86 -15.83
N GLN A 54 2.48 18.95 -15.66
CA GLN A 54 1.50 19.09 -14.59
C GLN A 54 0.29 18.18 -14.81
N ALA A 55 -0.21 18.07 -16.04
CA ALA A 55 -1.25 17.09 -16.37
C ALA A 55 -0.76 15.64 -16.12
N ALA A 56 0.48 15.33 -16.52
CA ALA A 56 1.11 14.04 -16.24
C ALA A 56 1.20 13.79 -14.71
N ALA A 57 1.63 14.78 -13.93
CA ALA A 57 1.65 14.68 -12.46
C ALA A 57 0.27 14.46 -11.87
N ALA A 58 -0.75 15.18 -12.33
CA ALA A 58 -2.12 15.04 -11.83
C ALA A 58 -2.68 13.64 -12.10
N ILE A 59 -2.58 13.16 -13.35
CA ILE A 59 -3.02 11.80 -13.72
C ILE A 59 -2.18 10.76 -12.97
N GLY A 60 -0.87 10.96 -12.88
CA GLY A 60 0.04 10.07 -12.17
C GLY A 60 -0.30 9.96 -10.69
N ALA A 61 -0.57 11.08 -10.02
CA ALA A 61 -1.00 11.13 -8.63
C ALA A 61 -2.35 10.42 -8.43
N LEU A 62 -3.32 10.65 -9.31
CA LEU A 62 -4.62 9.94 -9.27
C LEU A 62 -4.42 8.42 -9.43
N CYS A 63 -3.55 7.98 -10.33
CA CYS A 63 -3.20 6.57 -10.48
C CYS A 63 -2.54 6.01 -9.21
N LEU A 64 -1.59 6.71 -8.60
CA LEU A 64 -0.90 6.24 -7.39
C LEU A 64 -1.84 6.18 -6.16
N VAL A 65 -2.69 7.19 -5.98
CA VAL A 65 -3.74 7.18 -4.95
C VAL A 65 -4.74 6.06 -5.25
N GLY A 66 -5.17 5.89 -6.50
CA GLY A 66 -6.03 4.80 -6.94
C GLY A 66 -5.42 3.43 -6.67
N SER A 67 -4.11 3.27 -6.87
CA SER A 67 -3.35 2.06 -6.56
C SER A 67 -3.36 1.76 -5.06
N PHE A 68 -3.19 2.78 -4.21
CA PHE A 68 -3.33 2.65 -2.77
C PHE A 68 -4.76 2.24 -2.37
N LEU A 69 -5.79 2.81 -3.00
CA LEU A 69 -7.18 2.45 -2.72
C LEU A 69 -7.54 1.04 -3.22
N ALA A 70 -6.92 0.57 -4.30
CA ALA A 70 -7.17 -0.76 -4.88
C ALA A 70 -6.84 -1.90 -3.91
N VAL A 71 -5.85 -1.74 -3.02
CA VAL A 71 -5.52 -2.76 -2.01
C VAL A 71 -6.59 -2.88 -0.92
N LEU A 72 -7.46 -1.86 -0.77
CA LEU A 72 -8.60 -1.88 0.14
C LEU A 72 -9.81 -2.65 -0.44
N ALA A 73 -9.75 -3.11 -1.70
CA ALA A 73 -10.83 -3.85 -2.34
C ALA A 73 -11.31 -5.05 -1.50
N LYS A 74 -10.37 -5.83 -0.93
CA LYS A 74 -10.70 -6.96 -0.03
C LYS A 74 -11.45 -6.50 1.23
N ARG A 75 -11.09 -5.34 1.78
CA ARG A 75 -11.75 -4.75 2.96
C ARG A 75 -13.13 -4.18 2.65
N ARG A 76 -13.49 -4.06 1.37
CA ARG A 76 -14.81 -3.65 0.86
C ARG A 76 -15.62 -4.82 0.28
N GLY A 77 -15.23 -6.07 0.57
CA GLY A 77 -15.92 -7.28 0.08
C GLY A 77 -15.69 -7.63 -1.40
N ARG A 78 -14.76 -6.94 -2.09
CA ARG A 78 -14.41 -7.26 -3.49
C ARG A 78 -13.29 -8.31 -3.56
N PRO A 79 -13.15 -9.04 -4.69
CA PRO A 79 -12.10 -10.05 -4.84
C PRO A 79 -10.70 -9.46 -4.68
N GLY A 80 -9.90 -9.99 -3.75
CA GLY A 80 -8.55 -9.49 -3.48
C GLY A 80 -7.60 -9.54 -4.69
N LYS A 81 -7.77 -10.54 -5.56
CA LYS A 81 -6.97 -10.69 -6.79
C LYS A 81 -7.21 -9.56 -7.80
N ALA A 82 -8.45 -9.11 -7.95
CA ALA A 82 -8.79 -7.99 -8.81
C ALA A 82 -8.16 -6.69 -8.28
N GLY A 83 -8.27 -6.45 -6.98
CA GLY A 83 -7.61 -5.32 -6.32
C GLY A 83 -6.10 -5.31 -6.51
N PHE A 84 -5.44 -6.48 -6.41
CA PHE A 84 -4.01 -6.59 -6.66
C PHE A 84 -3.63 -6.25 -8.11
N ARG A 85 -4.36 -6.78 -9.11
CA ARG A 85 -4.10 -6.45 -10.52
C ARG A 85 -4.25 -4.97 -10.81
N SER A 86 -5.31 -4.34 -10.30
CA SER A 86 -5.52 -2.90 -10.42
C SER A 86 -4.41 -2.11 -9.74
N HIS A 87 -3.98 -2.54 -8.54
CA HIS A 87 -2.86 -1.92 -7.83
C HIS A 87 -1.58 -1.91 -8.68
N VAL A 88 -1.20 -3.03 -9.29
CA VAL A 88 0.00 -3.13 -10.14
C VAL A 88 -0.09 -2.19 -11.34
N TRP A 89 -1.19 -2.24 -12.12
CA TRP A 89 -1.34 -1.40 -13.30
C TRP A 89 -1.34 0.09 -12.97
N LEU A 90 -2.13 0.50 -11.97
CA LEU A 90 -2.22 1.89 -11.54
C LEU A 90 -0.88 2.37 -10.96
N ALA A 91 -0.17 1.54 -10.20
CA ALA A 91 1.16 1.88 -9.70
C ALA A 91 2.16 2.06 -10.84
N SER A 92 2.17 1.15 -11.82
CA SER A 92 3.08 1.22 -12.97
C SER A 92 2.86 2.47 -13.82
N ILE A 93 1.61 2.75 -14.21
CA ILE A 93 1.25 3.93 -15.00
C ILE A 93 1.56 5.20 -14.20
N GLY A 94 1.11 5.24 -12.94
CA GLY A 94 1.29 6.40 -12.08
C GLY A 94 2.77 6.72 -11.86
N THR A 95 3.60 5.71 -11.61
CA THR A 95 5.06 5.84 -11.45
C THR A 95 5.69 6.45 -12.68
N GLY A 96 5.36 5.95 -13.88
CA GLY A 96 5.96 6.48 -15.11
C GLY A 96 5.61 7.95 -15.37
N LEU A 97 4.36 8.34 -15.13
CA LEU A 97 3.92 9.71 -15.28
C LEU A 97 4.59 10.68 -14.28
N VAL A 98 4.71 10.29 -13.00
CA VAL A 98 5.37 11.15 -12.00
C VAL A 98 6.88 11.20 -12.19
N LEU A 99 7.52 10.12 -12.69
CA LEU A 99 8.93 10.14 -13.07
C LEU A 99 9.17 11.13 -14.21
N ALA A 100 8.37 11.06 -15.29
CA ALA A 100 8.50 11.98 -16.41
C ALA A 100 8.28 13.45 -15.99
N HIS A 101 7.38 13.70 -15.02
CA HIS A 101 7.17 15.03 -14.44
C HIS A 101 8.37 15.54 -13.63
N GLY A 102 8.92 14.70 -12.73
CA GLY A 102 9.90 15.15 -11.75
C GLY A 102 11.37 14.91 -12.12
N ALA A 103 11.66 14.35 -13.29
CA ALA A 103 13.02 14.01 -13.73
C ALA A 103 13.99 15.20 -13.71
N GLY A 104 13.51 16.43 -13.99
CA GLY A 104 14.33 17.64 -13.94
C GLY A 104 14.57 18.23 -12.54
N GLY A 105 13.98 17.65 -11.48
CA GLY A 105 13.93 18.23 -10.14
C GLY A 105 14.44 17.33 -9.01
N LEU A 106 15.31 16.36 -9.31
CA LEU A 106 15.72 15.31 -8.37
C LEU A 106 16.52 15.77 -7.13
N LEU A 107 16.95 17.04 -7.09
CA LEU A 107 17.62 17.63 -5.93
C LEU A 107 16.70 18.45 -5.03
N LYS A 108 15.42 18.63 -5.41
CA LYS A 108 14.44 19.39 -4.63
C LYS A 108 13.81 18.52 -3.54
N PRO A 109 13.24 19.10 -2.47
CA PRO A 109 12.60 18.35 -1.38
C PRO A 109 11.61 17.23 -1.81
N PRO A 110 10.82 17.38 -2.89
CA PRO A 110 9.95 16.30 -3.40
C PRO A 110 10.70 15.03 -3.84
N ALA A 111 12.02 15.06 -4.02
CA ALA A 111 12.82 13.89 -4.39
C ALA A 111 12.74 12.75 -3.37
N THR A 112 12.46 13.07 -2.11
CA THR A 112 12.17 12.09 -1.06
C THR A 112 10.98 11.18 -1.41
N LEU A 113 10.00 11.67 -2.15
CA LEU A 113 8.88 10.86 -2.66
C LEU A 113 9.34 9.81 -3.66
N PHE A 114 10.35 10.11 -4.49
CA PHE A 114 10.93 9.12 -5.40
C PHE A 114 11.64 8.00 -4.64
N VAL A 115 12.37 8.33 -3.57
CA VAL A 115 12.99 7.31 -2.71
C VAL A 115 11.93 6.39 -2.09
N LEU A 116 10.85 6.97 -1.56
CA LEU A 116 9.72 6.19 -1.03
C LEU A 116 9.06 5.32 -2.11
N LEU A 117 8.90 5.84 -3.33
CA LEU A 117 8.33 5.11 -4.46
C LEU A 117 9.21 3.93 -4.88
N LEU A 118 10.53 4.13 -4.99
CA LEU A 118 11.48 3.05 -5.28
C LEU A 118 11.50 2.00 -4.18
N LEU A 119 11.44 2.40 -2.91
CA LEU A 119 11.31 1.49 -1.78
C LEU A 119 10.04 0.65 -1.88
N LEU A 120 8.90 1.26 -2.23
CA LEU A 120 7.62 0.58 -2.39
C LEU A 120 7.65 -0.44 -3.53
N ILE A 121 8.21 -0.06 -4.69
CA ILE A 121 8.40 -0.95 -5.84
C ILE A 121 9.29 -2.12 -5.44
N GLY A 122 10.45 -1.86 -4.83
CA GLY A 122 11.40 -2.89 -4.40
C GLY A 122 10.77 -3.88 -3.41
N LEU A 123 10.08 -3.38 -2.38
CA LEU A 123 9.37 -4.24 -1.41
C LEU A 123 8.24 -5.04 -2.08
N GLY A 124 7.50 -4.43 -3.01
CA GLY A 124 6.44 -5.11 -3.77
C GLY A 124 6.98 -6.26 -4.61
N VAL A 125 8.04 -6.01 -5.39
CA VAL A 125 8.72 -7.02 -6.22
C VAL A 125 9.31 -8.14 -5.37
N TRP A 126 10.08 -7.78 -4.33
CA TRP A 126 10.67 -8.75 -3.41
C TRP A 126 9.60 -9.66 -2.80
N SER A 127 8.46 -9.11 -2.40
CA SER A 127 7.39 -9.89 -1.79
C SER A 127 6.81 -10.97 -2.71
N ARG A 128 6.74 -10.70 -4.03
CA ARG A 128 6.17 -11.62 -5.01
C ARG A 128 7.18 -12.66 -5.48
N LEU A 129 8.44 -12.27 -5.62
CA LEU A 129 9.49 -13.18 -6.09
C LEU A 129 10.05 -14.06 -4.96
N GLN A 130 10.44 -13.43 -3.85
CA GLN A 130 11.15 -14.10 -2.75
C GLN A 130 10.24 -14.31 -1.55
N GLY A 131 9.44 -13.32 -1.17
CA GLY A 131 8.52 -13.42 -0.03
C GLY A 131 7.53 -14.58 -0.18
N ALA A 132 7.02 -14.83 -1.39
CA ALA A 132 6.14 -15.96 -1.66
C ALA A 132 6.83 -17.32 -1.45
N ARG A 133 8.09 -17.45 -1.89
CA ARG A 133 8.89 -18.67 -1.69
C ARG A 133 9.18 -18.91 -0.22
N MET A 134 9.59 -17.85 0.49
CA MET A 134 9.84 -17.90 1.94
C MET A 134 8.57 -18.31 2.69
N MET A 135 7.41 -17.71 2.37
CA MET A 135 6.14 -18.10 2.98
C MET A 135 5.82 -19.57 2.73
N ALA A 136 5.98 -20.06 1.49
CA ALA A 136 5.75 -21.47 1.17
C ALA A 136 6.66 -22.41 1.99
N GLN A 137 7.95 -22.09 2.10
CA GLN A 137 8.90 -22.84 2.93
C GLN A 137 8.47 -22.84 4.39
N THR A 138 8.10 -21.67 4.95
CA THR A 138 7.71 -21.62 6.35
C THR A 138 6.36 -22.29 6.64
N PHE A 139 5.50 -22.52 5.65
CA PHE A 139 4.28 -23.33 5.81
C PHE A 139 4.54 -24.83 5.65
N GLY A 140 5.61 -25.20 4.94
CA GLY A 140 6.06 -26.59 4.80
C GLY A 140 6.81 -27.12 6.03
N GLU A 141 7.39 -26.24 6.85
CA GLU A 141 8.11 -26.62 8.07
C GLU A 141 7.17 -26.82 9.27
N LYS A 142 7.38 -27.89 10.05
CA LYS A 142 6.72 -28.10 11.35
C LYS A 142 7.22 -27.07 12.36
N ARG A 143 6.51 -25.95 12.49
CA ARG A 143 6.95 -24.85 13.36
C ARG A 143 6.82 -25.15 14.85
N ALA A 144 7.72 -24.55 15.62
CA ALA A 144 7.67 -24.51 17.08
C ALA A 144 6.36 -23.90 17.65
N GLY A 145 5.67 -23.05 16.90
CA GLY A 145 4.35 -22.51 17.28
C GLY A 145 3.21 -23.54 17.37
N PHE A 146 3.45 -24.78 16.90
CA PHE A 146 2.54 -25.92 17.11
C PHE A 146 2.94 -26.81 18.29
N ALA A 147 3.97 -26.42 19.06
CA ALA A 147 4.30 -27.10 20.30
C ALA A 147 3.13 -27.01 21.29
N LYS A 148 2.93 -28.05 22.10
CA LYS A 148 1.86 -28.10 23.09
C LYS A 148 2.06 -26.95 24.09
N PRO A 149 1.10 -26.01 24.22
CA PRO A 149 1.25 -24.89 25.14
C PRO A 149 1.32 -25.37 26.58
N THR A 150 2.14 -24.71 27.39
CA THR A 150 2.22 -24.99 28.83
C THR A 150 0.92 -24.57 29.54
N PRO A 151 0.62 -25.11 30.73
CA PRO A 151 -0.56 -24.70 31.50
C PRO A 151 -0.61 -23.19 31.75
N ALA A 152 0.54 -22.56 32.00
CA ALA A 152 0.65 -21.11 32.20
C ALA A 152 0.26 -20.33 30.94
N VAL A 153 0.79 -20.72 29.77
CA VAL A 153 0.43 -20.10 28.48
C VAL A 153 -1.05 -20.28 28.17
N ARG A 154 -1.62 -21.44 28.51
CA ARG A 154 -3.06 -21.70 28.32
C ARG A 154 -3.93 -20.79 29.18
N ALA A 155 -3.54 -20.55 30.43
CA ALA A 155 -4.24 -19.63 31.33
C ALA A 155 -4.15 -18.18 30.83
N GLU A 156 -2.97 -17.76 30.39
CA GLU A 156 -2.75 -16.42 29.82
C GLU A 156 -3.60 -16.19 28.56
N LEU A 157 -3.62 -17.15 27.63
CA LEU A 157 -4.47 -17.09 26.43
C LEU A 157 -5.95 -17.06 26.76
N ALA A 158 -6.42 -17.84 27.75
CA ALA A 158 -7.82 -17.84 28.16
C ALA A 158 -8.26 -16.46 28.66
N ALA A 159 -7.46 -15.83 29.53
CA ALA A 159 -7.73 -14.48 30.03
C ALA A 159 -7.73 -13.43 28.90
N LEU A 160 -6.84 -13.58 27.91
CA LEU A 160 -6.78 -12.67 26.77
C LEU A 160 -8.02 -12.83 25.86
N ILE A 161 -8.43 -14.07 25.57
CA ILE A 161 -9.62 -14.37 24.77
C ILE A 161 -10.87 -13.78 25.43
N GLU A 162 -11.00 -13.90 26.75
CA GLU A 162 -12.12 -13.32 27.51
C GLU A 162 -12.16 -11.78 27.37
N GLN A 163 -11.01 -11.11 27.45
CA GLN A 163 -10.91 -9.67 27.21
C GLN A 163 -11.29 -9.31 25.76
N LYS A 164 -10.86 -10.12 24.77
CA LYS A 164 -11.23 -9.93 23.36
C LYS A 164 -12.73 -10.08 23.16
N GLN A 165 -13.36 -11.10 23.72
CA GLN A 165 -14.81 -11.32 23.63
C GLN A 165 -15.60 -10.17 24.27
N THR A 166 -15.18 -9.72 25.46
CA THR A 166 -15.80 -8.57 26.15
C THR A 166 -15.73 -7.30 25.30
N LEU A 167 -14.59 -7.07 24.64
CA LEU A 167 -14.39 -5.91 23.79
C LEU A 167 -15.12 -6.05 22.44
N LEU A 168 -15.18 -7.27 21.89
CA LEU A 168 -15.89 -7.58 20.66
C LEU A 168 -17.39 -7.36 20.81
N ALA A 169 -17.99 -7.76 21.94
CA ALA A 169 -19.40 -7.53 22.23
C ALA A 169 -19.79 -6.03 22.17
N LYS A 170 -18.85 -5.13 22.46
CA LYS A 170 -19.04 -3.66 22.33
C LYS A 170 -18.76 -3.14 20.92
N LEU A 171 -17.94 -3.84 20.15
CA LEU A 171 -17.48 -3.40 18.84
C LEU A 171 -18.36 -3.91 17.69
N ASP A 172 -18.73 -5.19 17.75
CA ASP A 172 -19.63 -5.87 16.81
C ASP A 172 -20.28 -7.08 17.53
N PRO A 173 -21.49 -6.92 18.10
CA PRO A 173 -22.16 -7.98 18.87
C PRO A 173 -22.44 -9.25 18.05
N SER A 174 -22.47 -9.15 16.73
CA SER A 174 -22.76 -10.27 15.82
C SER A 174 -21.51 -11.06 15.42
N ALA A 175 -20.32 -10.57 15.78
CA ALA A 175 -19.07 -11.12 15.32
C ALA A 175 -18.61 -12.31 16.17
N ASN A 176 -18.02 -13.31 15.50
CA ASN A 176 -17.33 -14.41 16.16
C ASN A 176 -15.85 -14.04 16.34
N GLU A 177 -15.35 -14.09 17.58
CA GLU A 177 -13.98 -13.76 17.96
C GLU A 177 -12.92 -14.49 17.13
N ALA A 178 -13.15 -15.78 16.83
CA ALA A 178 -12.21 -16.62 16.10
C ALA A 178 -12.03 -16.20 14.63
N LEU A 179 -13.01 -15.49 14.06
CA LEU A 179 -13.03 -15.06 12.65
C LEU A 179 -12.95 -13.55 12.50
N PHE A 180 -13.10 -12.81 13.59
CA PHE A 180 -13.22 -11.37 13.54
C PHE A 180 -11.88 -10.70 13.25
N SER A 181 -11.92 -9.74 12.33
CA SER A 181 -10.85 -8.78 12.13
C SER A 181 -11.45 -7.38 11.96
N PRO A 182 -10.85 -6.34 12.58
CA PRO A 182 -11.35 -4.99 12.42
C PRO A 182 -11.40 -4.54 10.95
N GLN A 183 -12.61 -4.41 10.42
CA GLN A 183 -12.91 -3.75 9.15
C GLN A 183 -12.88 -2.22 9.25
N ILE A 184 -12.81 -1.55 8.09
CA ILE A 184 -12.75 -0.07 7.98
C ILE A 184 -13.90 0.60 8.73
N ARG A 185 -15.12 0.04 8.66
CA ARG A 185 -16.29 0.58 9.36
C ARG A 185 -16.06 0.76 10.87
N HIS A 186 -15.37 -0.19 11.52
CA HIS A 186 -15.11 -0.15 12.95
C HIS A 186 -14.10 0.93 13.33
N TRP A 187 -13.16 1.24 12.44
CA TRP A 187 -12.20 2.33 12.64
C TRP A 187 -12.86 3.70 12.57
N PHE A 188 -13.96 3.83 11.80
CA PHE A 188 -14.74 5.07 11.75
C PHE A 188 -15.77 5.16 12.87
N SER A 189 -16.47 4.07 13.20
CA SER A 189 -17.52 4.09 14.23
C SER A 189 -16.97 4.05 15.65
N ALA A 190 -15.89 3.31 15.89
CA ALA A 190 -15.35 3.08 17.23
C ALA A 190 -13.80 2.94 17.21
N PRO A 191 -13.06 4.00 16.83
CA PRO A 191 -11.61 3.94 16.61
C PRO A 191 -10.82 3.42 17.82
N ILE A 192 -11.18 3.87 19.03
CA ILE A 192 -10.49 3.48 20.26
C ILE A 192 -10.70 1.99 20.56
N LEU A 193 -11.93 1.49 20.38
CA LEU A 193 -12.24 0.07 20.59
C LEU A 193 -11.54 -0.80 19.53
N ALA A 194 -11.57 -0.39 18.26
CA ALA A 194 -10.86 -1.09 17.19
C ALA A 194 -9.35 -1.19 17.47
N LEU A 195 -8.74 -0.11 17.99
CA LEU A 195 -7.33 -0.08 18.37
C LEU A 195 -7.02 -1.01 19.56
N ARG A 196 -7.85 -0.97 20.62
CA ARG A 196 -7.71 -1.87 21.78
C ARG A 196 -7.86 -3.34 21.38
N TYR A 197 -8.84 -3.69 20.55
CA TYR A 197 -8.98 -5.04 20.00
C TYR A 197 -7.72 -5.48 19.25
N THR A 198 -7.20 -4.60 18.39
CA THR A 198 -6.00 -4.88 17.58
C THR A 198 -4.77 -5.11 18.44
N LYS A 199 -4.63 -4.35 19.55
CA LYS A 199 -3.56 -4.57 20.54
C LYS A 199 -3.66 -5.95 21.17
N LEU A 200 -4.85 -6.37 21.63
CA LEU A 200 -5.06 -7.69 22.21
C LEU A 200 -4.77 -8.82 21.20
N ALA A 201 -5.25 -8.69 19.96
CA ALA A 201 -4.97 -9.68 18.91
C ALA A 201 -3.47 -9.77 18.56
N THR A 202 -2.74 -8.67 18.68
CA THR A 202 -1.27 -8.66 18.50
C THR A 202 -0.58 -9.38 19.65
N GLU A 203 -1.07 -9.20 20.87
CA GLU A 203 -0.54 -9.85 22.06
C GLU A 203 -0.80 -11.36 22.06
N GLU A 204 -1.99 -11.80 21.65
CA GLU A 204 -2.29 -13.21 21.41
C GLU A 204 -1.31 -13.83 20.41
N SER A 205 -1.07 -13.14 19.29
CA SER A 205 -0.14 -13.57 18.26
C SER A 205 1.29 -13.71 18.79
N ARG A 206 1.69 -12.86 19.75
CA ARG A 206 2.97 -12.91 20.46
C ARG A 206 3.04 -14.14 21.37
N ILE A 207 2.02 -14.40 22.18
CA ILE A 207 1.97 -15.53 23.13
C ILE A 207 1.96 -16.88 22.40
N VAL A 208 1.19 -17.00 21.32
CA VAL A 208 1.16 -18.22 20.47
C VAL A 208 2.47 -18.42 19.70
N GLY A 209 3.37 -17.42 19.71
CA GLY A 209 4.61 -17.50 18.96
C GLY A 209 4.36 -17.59 17.46
N ALA A 210 3.33 -16.90 16.94
CA ALA A 210 2.98 -16.96 15.52
C ALA A 210 4.15 -16.49 14.62
N ALA A 211 5.01 -15.62 15.16
CA ALA A 211 6.24 -15.16 14.52
C ALA A 211 7.50 -15.93 14.95
N ALA A 212 7.40 -16.86 15.90
CA ALA A 212 8.52 -17.70 16.30
C ALA A 212 8.94 -18.59 15.12
N GLY A 213 10.22 -18.51 14.76
CA GLY A 213 10.76 -19.20 13.57
C GLY A 213 10.57 -18.46 12.25
N LEU A 214 9.92 -17.28 12.21
CA LEU A 214 9.88 -16.46 11.00
C LEU A 214 11.17 -15.65 10.84
N PRO A 215 11.78 -15.61 9.64
CA PRO A 215 12.79 -14.63 9.31
C PRO A 215 12.30 -13.20 9.58
N LYS A 216 13.15 -12.34 10.18
CA LYS A 216 12.79 -10.95 10.54
C LYS A 216 12.22 -10.16 9.37
N ILE A 217 12.76 -10.38 8.17
CA ILE A 217 12.29 -9.72 6.95
C ILE A 217 10.85 -10.12 6.63
N GLN A 218 10.49 -11.40 6.71
CA GLN A 218 9.14 -11.89 6.47
C GLN A 218 8.14 -11.36 7.51
N ALA A 219 8.55 -11.23 8.76
CA ALA A 219 7.72 -10.67 9.82
C ALA A 219 7.46 -9.16 9.66
N ARG A 220 8.45 -8.40 9.19
CA ARG A 220 8.38 -6.92 9.17
C ARG A 220 8.03 -6.32 7.82
N TRP A 221 8.27 -7.01 6.70
CA TRP A 221 8.15 -6.42 5.36
C TRP A 221 6.78 -5.76 5.13
N ARG A 222 5.70 -6.43 5.55
CA ARG A 222 4.33 -5.97 5.33
C ARG A 222 4.04 -4.70 6.14
N VAL A 223 4.63 -4.56 7.32
CA VAL A 223 4.51 -3.33 8.11
C VAL A 223 5.29 -2.22 7.43
N VAL A 224 6.55 -2.46 7.07
CA VAL A 224 7.40 -1.47 6.39
C VAL A 224 6.76 -0.98 5.08
N HIS A 225 6.28 -1.88 4.23
CA HIS A 225 5.61 -1.51 2.98
C HIS A 225 4.35 -0.66 3.21
N ARG A 226 3.53 -1.00 4.22
CA ARG A 226 2.35 -0.20 4.58
C ARG A 226 2.71 1.19 5.11
N LEU A 227 3.72 1.28 5.98
CA LEU A 227 4.18 2.56 6.51
C LEU A 227 4.79 3.43 5.42
N ALA A 228 5.61 2.86 4.54
CA ALA A 228 6.15 3.55 3.37
C ALA A 228 5.03 4.04 2.45
N ALA A 229 3.97 3.26 2.25
CA ALA A 229 2.83 3.65 1.41
C ALA A 229 2.05 4.81 2.03
N LEU A 230 1.84 4.79 3.35
CA LEU A 230 1.21 5.90 4.07
C LEU A 230 2.07 7.17 4.02
N ALA A 231 3.38 7.05 4.25
CA ALA A 231 4.31 8.16 4.14
C ALA A 231 4.33 8.74 2.72
N PHE A 232 4.33 7.88 1.69
CA PHE A 232 4.29 8.29 0.30
C PHE A 232 3.01 9.04 -0.04
N VAL A 233 1.83 8.49 0.30
CA VAL A 233 0.54 9.14 0.02
C VAL A 233 0.41 10.45 0.80
N GLY A 234 0.78 10.46 2.08
CA GLY A 234 0.78 11.68 2.89
C GLY A 234 1.70 12.76 2.34
N GLY A 235 2.92 12.38 1.94
CA GLY A 235 3.87 13.30 1.32
C GLY A 235 3.43 13.77 -0.08
N LEU A 236 2.78 12.93 -0.88
CA LEU A 236 2.19 13.31 -2.17
C LEU A 236 1.08 14.34 -1.99
N LEU A 237 0.18 14.13 -1.02
CA LEU A 237 -0.87 15.10 -0.70
C LEU A 237 -0.28 16.42 -0.19
N ALA A 238 0.71 16.36 0.69
CA ALA A 238 1.42 17.56 1.17
C ALA A 238 2.08 18.30 0.01
N HIS A 239 2.75 17.59 -0.91
CA HIS A 239 3.34 18.17 -2.11
C HIS A 239 2.29 18.89 -2.96
N ILE A 240 1.16 18.25 -3.26
CA ILE A 240 0.06 18.87 -4.03
C ILE A 240 -0.46 20.12 -3.33
N ILE A 241 -0.70 20.06 -2.01
CA ILE A 241 -1.16 21.21 -1.23
C ILE A 241 -0.15 22.36 -1.31
N ILE A 242 1.14 22.07 -1.13
CA ILE A 242 2.20 23.07 -1.18
C ILE A 242 2.26 23.73 -2.57
N VAL A 243 2.32 22.95 -3.66
CA VAL A 243 2.48 23.54 -5.00
C VAL A 243 1.20 24.22 -5.52
N MET A 244 0.01 23.82 -5.05
CA MET A 244 -1.25 24.40 -5.51
C MET A 244 -1.76 25.58 -4.66
N LEU A 245 -1.48 25.61 -3.35
CA LEU A 245 -1.96 26.66 -2.44
C LEU A 245 -0.85 27.58 -1.92
N PHE A 246 0.37 27.05 -1.77
CA PHE A 246 1.53 27.78 -1.27
C PHE A 246 2.55 27.97 -2.38
N ALA A 247 2.08 28.34 -3.58
CA ALA A 247 2.94 28.44 -4.77
C ALA A 247 4.04 29.51 -4.60
N GLY A 248 3.77 30.58 -3.83
CA GLY A 248 4.78 31.60 -3.50
C GLY A 248 5.94 31.02 -2.69
N TYR A 249 5.64 30.26 -1.64
CA TYR A 249 6.67 29.52 -0.89
C TYR A 249 7.39 28.49 -1.77
N ALA A 250 6.65 27.72 -2.58
CA ALA A 250 7.22 26.68 -3.41
C ALA A 250 8.12 27.21 -4.53
N ALA A 251 7.88 28.44 -5.00
CA ALA A 251 8.70 29.11 -5.99
C ALA A 251 10.02 29.64 -5.43
N ASP A 252 10.14 29.76 -4.11
CA ASP A 252 11.37 30.20 -3.42
C ASP A 252 11.92 31.53 -4.00
N GLY A 253 11.03 32.50 -4.19
CA GLY A 253 11.36 33.80 -4.79
C GLY A 253 11.47 33.83 -6.32
N GLY A 254 11.32 32.68 -7.00
CA GLY A 254 11.25 32.59 -8.45
C GLY A 254 9.86 32.83 -9.04
N ASP A 255 9.78 32.88 -10.38
CA ASP A 255 8.51 33.01 -11.09
C ASP A 255 7.65 31.75 -10.97
N ILE A 256 6.36 31.94 -10.66
CA ILE A 256 5.38 30.85 -10.61
C ILE A 256 4.85 30.60 -12.02
N TYR A 257 5.37 29.58 -12.69
CA TYR A 257 5.01 29.23 -14.08
C TYR A 257 4.00 28.08 -14.21
N TRP A 258 3.62 27.44 -13.10
CA TRP A 258 2.65 26.33 -13.09
C TRP A 258 1.25 26.80 -12.70
N LEU A 259 0.24 26.04 -13.10
CA LEU A 259 -1.14 26.27 -12.68
C LEU A 259 -1.24 26.05 -11.16
N HIS A 260 -1.78 27.02 -10.44
CA HIS A 260 -2.01 26.96 -9.00
C HIS A 260 -3.33 27.65 -8.66
N PHE A 261 -3.84 27.43 -7.45
CA PHE A 261 -5.07 28.06 -6.97
C PHE A 261 -4.78 29.31 -6.13
N ALA A 262 -3.71 29.27 -5.34
CA ALA A 262 -3.27 30.39 -4.51
C ALA A 262 -1.74 30.43 -4.43
N ALA A 263 -1.20 31.63 -4.23
CA ALA A 263 0.22 31.89 -4.08
C ALA A 263 0.55 32.35 -2.65
N TRP A 264 0.07 31.59 -1.66
CA TRP A 264 0.37 31.91 -0.26
C TRP A 264 1.86 31.66 0.07
N ASN A 265 2.33 32.36 1.09
CA ASN A 265 3.58 32.12 1.78
C ASN A 265 3.29 31.55 3.18
N PHE A 266 4.31 31.08 3.89
CA PHE A 266 4.18 30.79 5.32
C PHE A 266 4.20 32.06 6.17
#